data_AF-A0A8T3PJK7-F1
#
_entry.id   AF-A0A8T3PJK7-F1
#
_cell.length_a   1.000
_cell.length_b   1.000
_cell.length_c   1.000
_cell.angle_alpha   90.00
_cell.angle_beta   90.00
_cell.angle_gamma   90.00
#
_symmetry.space_group_name_H-M   'P 1'
#
loop_
_entity.id
_entity.type
_entity.pdbx_description
1 polymer ?
#
loop_
_entity_poly.entity_id
_entity_poly.type
_entity_poly.pdbx_seq_one_letter_code
_entity_poly.pdbx_strand_id
1 'polypeptide(L)' 'MTDSRRKGKAGEREAALLLQDLLGTAVVRNLTQTRDGGHDLIGIAGWSVEV' A
#
# COMPACT_ATOMS: atom_id res chain seq x y z
N MET A 1 -4.29 -10.88 21.87
CA MET A 1 -4.43 -9.49 21.39
C MET A 1 -3.93 -9.48 19.95
N THR A 2 -4.84 -9.33 18.98
CA THR A 2 -4.49 -9.33 17.56
C THR A 2 -3.80 -8.01 17.24
N ASP A 3 -2.57 -8.05 16.73
CA ASP A 3 -1.80 -6.86 16.39
C ASP A 3 -2.32 -6.28 15.07
N SER A 4 -3.36 -5.46 15.14
CA SER A 4 -4.05 -4.88 13.98
C SER A 4 -3.09 -4.17 13.01
N ARG A 5 -2.00 -3.60 13.52
CA ARG A 5 -0.95 -2.96 12.71
C ARG A 5 -0.16 -3.94 11.86
N ARG A 6 0.12 -5.14 12.39
CA ARG A 6 0.72 -6.22 11.59
C ARG A 6 -0.22 -6.67 10.48
N LYS A 7 -1.53 -6.75 10.76
CA LYS A 7 -2.54 -7.14 9.77
C LYS A 7 -2.64 -6.14 8.63
N GLY A 8 -2.71 -4.84 8.93
CA GLY A 8 -2.73 -3.78 7.91
C GLY A 8 -1.48 -3.83 7.03
N LYS A 9 -0.28 -3.84 7.65
CA LYS A 9 0.99 -3.93 6.92
C LYS A 9 1.11 -5.17 6.03
N ALA A 10 0.56 -6.31 6.44
CA ALA A 10 0.55 -7.52 5.64
C ALA A 10 -0.39 -7.38 4.43
N GLY A 11 -1.62 -6.89 4.64
CA GLY A 11 -2.58 -6.64 3.58
C GLY A 11 -2.07 -5.63 2.54
N GLU A 12 -1.52 -4.50 3.01
CA GLU A 12 -0.93 -3.49 2.11
C GLU A 12 0.22 -4.05 1.26
N ARG A 13 1.03 -4.97 1.81
CA ARG A 13 2.11 -5.62 1.04
C ARG A 13 1.58 -6.58 -0.01
N GLU A 14 0.58 -7.39 0.36
CA GLU A 14 -0.06 -8.32 -0.56
C GLU A 14 -0.73 -7.55 -1.72
N ALA A 15 -1.48 -6.49 -1.40
CA ALA A 15 -2.10 -5.63 -2.41
C ALA A 15 -1.08 -4.99 -3.35
N ALA A 16 0.04 -4.47 -2.82
CA ALA A 16 1.10 -3.89 -3.64
C ALA A 16 1.70 -4.89 -4.65
N LEU A 17 1.93 -6.15 -4.23
CA LEU A 17 2.45 -7.20 -5.11
C LEU A 17 1.46 -7.57 -6.21
N LEU A 18 0.18 -7.73 -5.87
CA LEU A 18 -0.87 -8.05 -6.85
C LEU A 18 -1.05 -6.92 -7.87
N LEU A 19 -1.02 -5.67 -7.41
CA LEU A 19 -1.13 -4.51 -8.30
C LEU A 19 0.10 -4.35 -9.20
N GLN A 20 1.29 -4.64 -8.68
CA GLN A 20 2.51 -4.66 -9.50
C GLN A 20 2.43 -5.72 -10.60
N ASP A 21 2.00 -6.94 -10.26
CA ASP A 21 1.84 -8.03 -11.22
C ASP A 21 0.79 -7.68 -12.30
N LEU A 22 -0.35 -7.11 -11.89
CA LEU A 22 -1.44 -6.73 -12.78
C LEU A 22 -1.08 -5.56 -13.73
N LEU A 23 -0.40 -4.54 -13.21
CA LEU A 23 -0.19 -3.28 -13.93
C LEU A 23 1.17 -3.19 -14.62
N GLY A 24 2.11 -4.08 -14.27
CA GLY A 24 3.48 -4.04 -14.80
C GLY A 24 4.29 -2.81 -14.35
N THR A 25 3.86 -2.12 -13.29
CA THR A 25 4.54 -0.95 -12.73
C THR A 25 4.96 -1.18 -11.28
N ALA A 26 5.92 -0.40 -10.80
CA ALA A 26 6.31 -0.41 -9.39
C ALA A 26 5.18 0.15 -8.52
N VAL A 27 4.54 -0.71 -7.72
CA VAL A 27 3.57 -0.32 -6.70
C VAL A 27 4.17 -0.64 -5.32
N VAL A 28 4.23 0.36 -4.44
CA VAL A 28 4.85 0.22 -3.11
C VAL A 28 4.04 0.92 -2.03
N ARG A 29 4.27 0.52 -0.79
CA ARG A 29 3.64 1.15 0.39
C ARG A 29 4.19 2.55 0.63
N ASN A 30 3.31 3.47 1.00
CA ASN A 30 3.64 4.81 1.44
C ASN A 30 4.11 4.81 2.90
N LEU A 31 5.40 4.60 3.13
CA LEU A 31 5.95 4.58 4.49
C LEU A 31 5.85 5.94 5.20
N THR A 32 5.70 7.03 4.45
CA THR A 32 5.57 8.40 4.98
C THR A 32 4.14 8.75 5.40
N GLN A 33 3.14 7.94 5.07
CA GLN A 33 1.72 8.21 5.37
C GLN A 33 1.44 8.45 6.84
N THR A 34 2.17 7.77 7.73
CA THR A 34 2.01 7.93 9.18
C THR A 34 2.42 9.32 9.69
N ARG A 35 3.27 10.04 8.96
CA ARG A 35 3.76 11.37 9.33
C ARG A 35 3.14 12.47 8.47
N ASP A 36 3.08 12.23 7.17
CA ASP A 36 2.76 13.25 6.17
C ASP A 36 1.34 13.08 5.60
N GLY A 37 0.60 12.05 6.04
CA GLY A 37 -0.71 11.68 5.50
C GLY A 37 -0.62 11.11 4.09
N GLY A 38 -1.77 11.00 3.43
CA GLY A 38 -1.90 10.40 2.10
C GLY A 38 -2.43 8.98 2.16
N HIS A 39 -2.11 8.21 1.13
CA HIS A 39 -2.72 6.92 0.85
C HIS A 39 -1.77 5.76 1.12
N ASP A 40 -2.30 4.56 1.34
CA ASP A 40 -1.53 3.35 1.66
C ASP A 40 -0.50 2.98 0.59
N LEU A 41 -0.86 3.06 -0.70
CA LEU A 41 0.01 2.68 -1.82
C LEU A 41 0.28 3.84 -2.79
N ILE A 42 1.48 3.83 -3.38
CA ILE A 42 1.93 4.77 -4.40
C ILE A 42 2.50 4.02 -5.61
N GLY A 43 2.61 4.72 -6.75
CA GLY A 43 3.18 4.17 -8.00
C GLY A 43 2.17 3.94 -9.12
N ILE A 44 0.88 4.22 -8.89
CA ILE A 44 -0.19 4.17 -9.88
C ILE A 44 -0.57 5.58 -10.27
N ALA A 45 -0.25 5.98 -11.50
CA ALA A 45 -0.49 7.34 -11.98
C ALA A 45 -1.99 7.65 -12.02
N GLY A 46 -2.39 8.73 -11.34
CA GLY A 46 -3.78 9.19 -11.29
C GLY A 46 -4.65 8.50 -10.23
N TRP A 47 -4.07 7.66 -9.37
CA TRP A 47 -4.81 6.93 -8.35
C TRP A 47 -4.26 7.13 -6.94
N SER A 48 -5.19 7.15 -6.01
CA SER A 48 -4.98 7.14 -4.56
C SER A 48 -5.54 5.83 -4.02
N VAL A 49 -4.71 4.99 -3.40
CA VAL A 49 -5.09 3.61 -3.03
C VAL A 49 -5.02 3.39 -1.53
N GLU A 50 -6.14 2.96 -0.94
CA GLU A 50 -6.31 2.61 0.47
C GLU A 50 -6.75 1.14 0.60
N VAL A 51 -6.30 0.44 1.64
CA VAL A 51 -6.42 -1.02 1.85
C VAL A 51 -6.93 -1.36 3.25
#